data_AF-A0A836QP92-F1
#
_entry.id   AF-A0A836QP92-F1
#
_cell.length_a   1.000
_cell.length_b   1.000
_cell.length_c   1.000
_cell.angle_alpha   90.00
_cell.angle_beta   90.00
_cell.angle_gamma   90.00
#
_symmetry.space_group_name_H-M   'P 1'
#
loop_
_entity.id
_entity.type
_entity.pdbx_description
1 polymer ?
#
loop_
_entity_poly.entity_id
_entity_poly.type
_entity_poly.pdbx_seq_one_letter_code
_entity_poly.pdbx_strand_id
1 'polypeptide(L)'
;MINDRLALLRDYPFRRLNGLLKDVEPPRDVEPLVMSIGEPQHPYPDFVTEQLTKHAGLWSKYPPTNGTSEFRTAVTDWITRR
;
A
#
# COMPACT_ATOMS: atom_id res chain seq x y z
N MET A 1 -18.20 21.78 -16.05
CA MET A 1 -19.10 21.24 -15.00
C MET A 1 -18.34 20.11 -14.32
N ILE A 2 -18.20 20.14 -12.99
CA ILE A 2 -17.48 19.10 -12.25
C ILE A 2 -18.41 17.91 -11.99
N ASN A 3 -17.89 16.69 -11.88
CA ASN A 3 -18.69 15.50 -11.62
C ASN A 3 -19.22 15.51 -10.16
N ASP A 4 -20.54 15.57 -9.98
CA ASP A 4 -21.19 15.66 -8.66
C ASP A 4 -20.86 14.46 -7.74
N ARG A 5 -20.49 13.31 -8.31
CA ARG A 5 -20.07 12.13 -7.52
C ARG A 5 -18.80 12.40 -6.70
N LEU A 6 -17.98 13.37 -7.10
CA LEU A 6 -16.80 13.78 -6.33
C LEU A 6 -17.18 14.42 -4.99
N ALA A 7 -18.35 15.06 -4.89
CA ALA A 7 -18.85 15.62 -3.63
C ALA A 7 -19.24 14.54 -2.60
N LEU A 8 -19.38 13.28 -3.02
CA LEU A 8 -19.68 12.15 -2.14
C LEU A 8 -18.43 11.54 -1.50
N LEU A 9 -17.23 11.92 -1.97
CA LEU A 9 -15.98 11.46 -1.38
C LEU A 9 -15.82 12.04 0.01
N ARG A 10 -15.36 11.22 0.95
CA ARG A 10 -15.02 11.64 2.30
C ARG A 10 -13.51 11.74 2.44
N ASP A 11 -13.08 12.61 3.36
CA ASP A 11 -11.68 12.66 3.75
C ASP A 11 -11.20 11.31 4.28
N TYR A 12 -9.93 11.03 4.02
CA TYR A 12 -9.25 9.88 4.60
C TYR A 12 -9.31 9.89 6.13
N PRO A 13 -9.44 8.73 6.79
CA PRO A 13 -9.56 8.66 8.26
C PRO A 13 -8.43 9.37 9.03
N PHE A 14 -7.19 9.32 8.55
CA PHE A 14 -6.06 10.00 9.21
C PHE A 14 -6.15 11.54 9.12
N ARG A 15 -6.70 12.09 8.03
CA ARG A 15 -6.97 13.54 7.93
C ARG A 15 -8.01 13.97 8.94
N ARG A 16 -9.06 13.16 9.11
CA ARG A 16 -10.10 13.39 10.13
C ARG A 16 -9.54 13.32 11.54
N LEU A 17 -8.68 12.34 11.84
CA LEU A 17 -8.00 12.24 13.13
C LEU A 17 -7.11 13.46 13.41
N ASN A 18 -6.32 13.90 12.43
CA ASN A 18 -5.51 15.12 12.56
C ASN A 18 -6.38 16.34 12.85
N GLY A 19 -7.55 16.46 12.20
CA GLY A 19 -8.51 17.53 12.47
C GLY A 19 -9.09 17.48 13.88
N LEU A 20 -9.32 16.29 14.43
CA LEU A 20 -9.79 16.11 15.82
C LEU A 20 -8.72 16.46 16.85
N LEU A 21 -7.44 16.22 16.54
CA LEU A 21 -6.31 16.43 17.44
C LEU A 21 -5.63 17.80 17.27
N LYS A 22 -6.12 18.65 16.36
CA LYS A 22 -5.42 19.88 15.92
C LYS A 22 -5.08 20.86 17.06
N ASP A 23 -5.87 20.86 18.14
CA ASP A 23 -5.71 21.76 19.29
C ASP A 23 -5.15 21.03 20.53
N VAL A 24 -4.68 19.78 20.36
CA VAL A 24 -4.10 18.95 21.42
C VAL A 24 -2.58 19.03 21.36
N GLU A 25 -1.96 19.55 22.42
CA GLU A 25 -0.50 19.61 22.56
C GLU A 25 0.05 18.34 23.23
N PRO A 26 0.89 17.54 22.54
CA PRO A 26 1.54 16.38 23.16
C PRO A 26 2.69 16.81 24.09
N PRO A 27 3.15 15.92 25.00
CA PRO A 27 4.36 16.16 25.78
C PRO A 27 5.58 16.41 24.88
N ARG A 28 6.39 17.43 25.20
CA ARG A 28 7.52 17.86 24.36
C ARG A 28 8.70 16.88 24.31
N ASP A 29 8.87 16.08 25.37
CA ASP A 29 10.03 15.21 25.55
C ASP A 29 9.69 13.73 25.27
N VAL A 30 8.63 13.46 24.50
CA VAL A 30 8.17 12.11 24.17
C VAL A 30 8.03 11.98 22.66
N GLU A 31 8.77 11.03 22.07
CA GLU A 31 8.62 10.68 20.66
C GLU A 31 7.25 10.03 20.42
N PRO A 32 6.43 10.53 19.48
CA PRO A 32 5.11 9.98 19.22
C PRO A 32 5.17 8.55 18.66
N LEU A 33 4.43 7.62 19.26
CA LEU A 33 4.17 6.30 18.67
C LEU A 33 2.91 6.36 17.81
N VAL A 34 3.09 6.33 16.48
CA VAL A 34 1.96 6.37 15.53
C VAL A 34 1.31 4.99 15.42
N MET A 35 0.18 4.81 16.11
CA MET A 35 -0.64 3.57 16.03
C MET A 35 -1.92 3.75 15.19
N SER A 36 -2.07 4.90 14.54
CA SER A 36 -3.29 5.27 13.80
C SER A 36 -3.25 4.89 12.31
N ILE A 37 -2.08 4.49 11.79
CA ILE A 37 -1.87 4.18 10.37
C ILE A 37 -1.59 2.68 10.24
N GLY A 38 -2.36 2.00 9.38
CA GLY A 38 -2.23 0.57 9.11
C GLY A 38 -1.18 0.22 8.04
N GLU A 39 -0.14 1.05 7.87
CA GLU A 39 0.92 0.81 6.89
C GLU A 39 2.04 -0.02 7.53
N PRO A 40 2.42 -1.18 6.93
CA PRO A 40 3.51 -2.00 7.46
C PRO A 40 4.84 -1.23 7.40
N GLN A 41 5.57 -1.21 8.52
CA GLN A 41 6.88 -0.54 8.64
C GLN A 41 8.06 -1.51 8.50
N HIS A 42 7.79 -2.81 8.27
CA HIS A 42 8.84 -3.81 8.14
C HIS A 42 9.53 -3.71 6.77
N PRO A 43 10.85 -3.98 6.70
CA PRO A 43 11.54 -4.06 5.43
C PRO A 43 10.97 -5.19 4.58
N TYR A 44 10.98 -5.00 3.26
CA TYR A 44 10.71 -6.08 2.33
C TYR A 44 11.81 -7.14 2.42
N PRO A 45 11.49 -8.42 2.22
CA PRO A 45 12.50 -9.46 2.06
C PRO A 45 13.41 -9.18 0.85
N ASP A 46 14.71 -9.43 0.98
CA ASP A 46 15.73 -9.10 -0.04
C ASP A 46 15.40 -9.64 -1.44
N PHE A 47 14.84 -10.84 -1.51
CA PHE A 47 14.51 -11.50 -2.78
C PHE A 47 13.52 -10.69 -3.64
N VAL A 48 12.68 -9.82 -3.04
CA VAL A 48 11.71 -9.02 -3.79
C VAL A 48 12.43 -8.08 -4.75
N THR A 49 13.41 -7.34 -4.25
CA THR A 49 14.22 -6.41 -5.06
C THR A 49 15.04 -7.17 -6.09
N GLU A 50 15.65 -8.29 -5.70
CA GLU A 50 16.44 -9.12 -6.61
C GLU A 50 15.62 -9.63 -7.81
N GLN A 51 14.41 -10.14 -7.58
CA GLN A 51 13.55 -10.63 -8.66
C GLN A 51 13.10 -9.49 -9.58
N LEU A 52 12.74 -8.33 -9.03
CA LEU A 52 12.35 -7.16 -9.84
C LEU A 52 13.50 -6.69 -10.75
N THR A 53 14.71 -6.55 -10.19
CA THR A 53 15.89 -6.14 -10.96
C THR A 53 16.26 -7.18 -12.02
N LYS A 54 16.23 -8.47 -11.67
CA LYS A 54 16.52 -9.57 -12.61
C LYS A 54 15.63 -9.53 -13.85
N HIS A 55 14.38 -9.10 -13.70
CA HIS A 55 13.39 -9.08 -14.78
C HIS A 55 13.15 -7.69 -15.40
N ALA A 56 13.98 -6.68 -15.09
CA ALA A 56 13.82 -5.31 -15.54
C ALA A 56 13.77 -5.13 -17.08
N GLY A 57 14.40 -6.03 -17.83
CA GLY A 57 14.36 -6.03 -19.30
C GLY A 57 12.97 -6.25 -19.91
N LEU A 58 11.96 -6.58 -19.11
CA LEU A 58 10.58 -6.78 -19.56
C LEU A 58 9.68 -5.54 -19.40
N TRP A 59 10.15 -4.43 -18.82
CA TRP A 59 9.33 -3.26 -18.50
C TRP A 59 8.64 -2.60 -19.69
N SER A 60 9.21 -2.72 -20.89
CA SER A 60 8.62 -2.17 -22.13
C SER A 60 7.53 -3.07 -22.73
N LYS A 61 7.27 -4.25 -22.14
CA LYS A 61 6.29 -5.19 -22.65
C LYS A 61 4.94 -5.00 -21.96
N TYR A 62 3.88 -5.04 -22.74
CA TYR A 62 2.53 -5.00 -22.21
C TYR A 62 2.18 -6.36 -21.57
N PRO A 63 1.86 -6.42 -20.27
CA PRO A 63 1.50 -7.67 -19.63
C PRO A 63 0.10 -8.13 -20.08
N PRO A 64 -0.19 -9.45 -20.05
CA PRO A 64 -1.54 -9.94 -20.28
C PRO A 64 -2.52 -9.42 -19.21
N THR A 65 -3.75 -9.09 -19.59
CA THR A 65 -4.80 -8.60 -18.67
C THR A 65 -5.06 -9.57 -17.51
N ASN A 66 -4.97 -10.88 -17.76
CA ASN A 66 -5.22 -11.93 -16.75
C ASN A 66 -3.94 -12.34 -16.00
N GLY A 67 -2.84 -11.60 -16.13
CA GLY A 67 -1.52 -11.99 -15.63
C GLY A 67 -0.87 -13.11 -16.44
N THR A 68 0.36 -13.50 -16.07
CA THR A 68 1.06 -14.62 -16.72
C THR A 68 0.57 -15.96 -16.20
N SER A 69 0.84 -17.04 -16.94
CA SER A 69 0.58 -18.42 -16.48
C SER A 69 1.28 -18.72 -15.18
N GLU A 70 2.55 -18.33 -15.08
CA GLU A 70 3.43 -18.59 -13.94
C GLU A 70 2.90 -17.89 -12.68
N PHE A 71 2.42 -16.65 -12.82
CA PHE A 71 1.80 -15.92 -11.71
C PHE A 71 0.55 -16.63 -11.19
N ARG A 72 -0.36 -17.03 -12.08
CA ARG A 72 -1.60 -17.71 -11.68
C ARG A 72 -1.34 -19.06 -11.01
N THR A 73 -0.37 -19.83 -11.52
CA THR A 73 0.08 -21.06 -10.88
C THR A 73 0.64 -20.79 -9.49
N ALA A 74 1.55 -19.82 -9.34
CA ALA A 74 2.14 -19.48 -8.04
C ALA A 74 1.09 -19.04 -7.01
N VAL A 75 0.08 -18.27 -7.42
CA VAL A 75 -1.05 -17.89 -6.55
C VAL A 75 -1.85 -19.13 -6.13
N THR A 76 -2.16 -20.03 -7.06
CA THR A 76 -2.92 -21.26 -6.78
C THR A 76 -2.15 -22.17 -5.81
N ASP A 77 -0.86 -22.35 -6.05
CA ASP A 77 0.01 -23.16 -5.19
C ASP A 77 0.16 -22.57 -3.78
N TRP A 78 0.12 -21.24 -3.64
CA TRP A 78 0.17 -20.59 -2.34
C TRP A 78 -1.15 -20.76 -1.56
N ILE A 79 -2.29 -20.56 -2.23
CA ILE A 79 -3.62 -20.69 -1.61
C ILE A 79 -3.90 -22.13 -1.20
N THR A 80 -3.47 -23.12 -1.98
CA THR A 80 -3.75 -24.55 -1.71
C THR A 80 -2.79 -25.21 -0.74
N ARG A 81 -1.64 -24.57 -0.43
CA ARG A 81 -0.66 -25.07 0.53
C ARG A 81 -0.95 -24.65 1.97
N ARG A 82 -1.61 -23.51 2.15
CA ARG A 82 -1.96 -22.93 3.46
C ARG A 82 -3.40 -23.24 3.84
#